data_AF-A0A2G9R4L8-F1
#
_entry.id   AF-A0A2G9R4L8-F1
#
_cell.length_a   1.000
_cell.length_b   1.000
_cell.length_c   1.000
_cell.angle_alpha   90.00
_cell.angle_beta   90.00
_cell.angle_gamma   90.00
#
_symmetry.space_group_name_H-M   'P 1'
#
loop_
_entity.id
_entity.type
_entity.pdbx_description
1 polymer ?
#
loop_
_entity_poly.entity_id
_entity_poly.type
_entity_poly.pdbx_seq_one_letter_code
_entity_poly.pdbx_strand_id
1 'polypeptide(L)'
;MKVLAACLTETGAEKLKTETSSTLQTRILDITDSKSVSSAAKWVSAIVGNEGLWGLVNNAGYGVGFGPNEWQTKEEFSKSLNVNLLGTIDVTVNLLHLVRKARGRIVYTSSILALKGLTQATSPRPYEVSDCMEHALTAVHPWTRYSPGLDSKLYFLPVSYFPTAISDYLFCRSAPKPVQSIS
;
A
#
# COMPACT_ATOMS: atom_id res chain seq x y z
N MET A 1 -4.35 -22.87 2.34
CA MET A 1 -4.58 -21.80 1.35
C MET A 1 -3.24 -21.50 0.68
N LYS A 2 -3.15 -21.41 -0.65
CA LYS A 2 -1.89 -21.05 -1.33
C LYS A 2 -1.72 -19.53 -1.26
N VAL A 3 -0.54 -19.05 -0.91
CA VAL A 3 -0.23 -17.62 -0.87
C VAL A 3 0.77 -17.30 -1.97
N LEU A 4 0.44 -16.32 -2.79
CA LEU A 4 1.30 -15.84 -3.87
C LEU A 4 1.81 -14.45 -3.46
N ALA A 5 3.12 -14.34 -3.22
CA ALA A 5 3.75 -13.06 -2.88
C ALA A 5 4.57 -12.55 -4.06
N ALA A 6 4.40 -11.29 -4.37
CA ALA A 6 5.15 -10.61 -5.42
C ALA A 6 6.11 -9.62 -4.79
N CYS A 7 7.38 -9.68 -5.17
CA CYS A 7 8.44 -8.83 -4.62
C CYS A 7 9.15 -8.08 -5.76
N LEU A 8 9.58 -6.84 -5.51
CA LEU A 8 10.36 -6.09 -6.48
C LEU A 8 11.78 -6.64 -6.63
N THR A 9 12.37 -7.18 -5.55
CA THR A 9 13.76 -7.65 -5.51
C THR A 9 13.85 -9.14 -5.21
N GLU A 10 14.88 -9.79 -5.76
CA GLU A 10 15.18 -11.21 -5.51
C GLU A 10 15.52 -11.46 -4.05
N THR A 11 16.34 -10.60 -3.44
CA THR A 11 16.68 -10.68 -2.01
C THR A 11 15.44 -10.63 -1.13
N GLY A 12 14.45 -9.79 -1.46
CA GLY A 12 13.18 -9.73 -0.73
C GLY A 12 12.36 -11.01 -0.89
N ALA A 13 12.32 -11.56 -2.10
CA ALA A 13 11.63 -12.81 -2.39
C ALA A 13 12.26 -14.04 -1.70
N GLU A 14 13.58 -14.08 -1.61
CA GLU A 14 14.34 -15.13 -0.92
C GLU A 14 14.16 -15.04 0.59
N LYS A 15 14.33 -13.84 1.16
CA LYS A 15 14.13 -13.61 2.60
C LYS A 15 12.71 -14.02 3.02
N LEU A 16 11.71 -13.65 2.22
CA LEU A 16 10.33 -14.03 2.49
C LEU A 16 10.15 -15.55 2.43
N LYS A 17 10.76 -16.25 1.46
CA LYS A 17 10.75 -17.72 1.39
C LYS A 17 11.40 -18.37 2.61
N THR A 18 12.50 -17.81 3.12
CA THR A 18 13.21 -18.37 4.28
C THR A 18 12.46 -18.19 5.59
N GLU A 19 11.72 -17.09 5.74
CA GLU A 19 11.02 -16.75 6.99
C GLU A 19 9.58 -17.30 7.06
N THR A 20 9.04 -17.86 5.97
CA THR A 20 7.62 -18.24 5.89
C THR A 20 7.39 -19.70 5.48
N SER A 21 6.12 -20.09 5.39
CA SER A 21 5.66 -21.46 5.11
C SER A 21 5.97 -21.93 3.68
N SER A 22 6.11 -23.25 3.50
CA SER A 22 6.23 -23.94 2.21
C SER A 22 5.04 -23.73 1.25
N THR A 23 3.92 -23.21 1.75
CA THR A 23 2.73 -22.86 0.95
C THR A 23 2.84 -21.52 0.23
N LEU A 24 3.88 -20.72 0.56
CA LEU A 24 4.18 -19.46 -0.10
C LEU A 24 4.96 -19.69 -1.39
N GLN A 25 4.49 -19.07 -2.48
CA GLN A 25 5.27 -18.96 -3.70
C GLN A 25 5.59 -17.49 -3.98
N THR A 26 6.85 -17.20 -4.27
CA THR A 26 7.30 -15.84 -4.56
C THR A 26 7.60 -15.66 -6.05
N ARG A 27 7.26 -14.47 -6.57
CA ARG A 27 7.53 -14.05 -7.95
C ARG A 27 8.08 -12.63 -7.97
N ILE A 28 9.06 -12.38 -8.83
CA ILE A 28 9.52 -11.01 -9.07
C ILE A 28 8.48 -10.28 -9.89
N LEU A 29 8.11 -9.10 -9.42
CA LEU A 29 7.11 -8.23 -10.06
C LEU A 29 7.52 -6.78 -9.88
N ASP A 30 7.70 -6.11 -11.02
CA ASP A 30 7.71 -4.66 -11.08
C ASP A 30 6.35 -4.20 -11.60
N ILE A 31 5.58 -3.54 -10.74
CA ILE A 31 4.25 -3.06 -11.10
C ILE A 31 4.28 -1.85 -12.04
N THR A 32 5.45 -1.23 -12.24
CA THR A 32 5.64 -0.12 -13.19
C THR A 32 5.88 -0.60 -14.62
N ASP A 33 6.16 -1.90 -14.81
CA ASP A 33 6.32 -2.54 -16.12
C ASP A 33 5.14 -3.46 -16.43
N SER A 34 4.30 -3.05 -17.39
CA SER A 34 3.14 -3.82 -17.83
C SER A 34 3.48 -5.21 -18.39
N LYS A 35 4.70 -5.43 -18.92
CA LYS A 35 5.12 -6.78 -19.35
C LYS A 35 5.37 -7.68 -18.14
N SER A 36 6.02 -7.15 -17.10
CA SER A 36 6.19 -7.81 -15.81
C SER A 36 4.84 -8.17 -15.18
N VAL A 37 3.89 -7.23 -15.16
CA VAL A 37 2.51 -7.44 -14.69
C VAL A 37 1.80 -8.54 -15.48
N SER A 38 1.85 -8.49 -16.81
CA SER A 38 1.22 -9.49 -17.68
C SER A 38 1.81 -10.90 -17.46
N SER A 39 3.12 -10.98 -17.27
CA SER A 39 3.84 -12.23 -16.96
C SER A 39 3.41 -12.78 -15.60
N ALA A 40 3.33 -11.93 -14.58
CA ALA A 40 2.84 -12.31 -13.26
C ALA A 40 1.38 -12.76 -13.29
N ALA A 41 0.51 -12.10 -14.07
CA ALA A 41 -0.88 -12.49 -14.21
C ALA A 41 -1.04 -13.88 -14.84
N LYS A 42 -0.25 -14.21 -15.86
CA LYS A 42 -0.20 -15.58 -16.44
C LYS A 42 0.26 -16.60 -15.42
N TRP A 43 1.29 -16.27 -14.63
CA TRP A 43 1.79 -17.14 -13.56
C TRP A 43 0.73 -17.39 -12.48
N VAL A 44 0.02 -16.35 -12.01
CA VAL A 44 -1.11 -16.49 -11.08
C VAL A 44 -2.19 -17.37 -11.69
N SER A 45 -2.60 -17.11 -12.93
CA SER A 45 -3.62 -17.89 -13.64
C SER A 45 -3.29 -19.37 -13.73
N ALA A 46 -2.01 -19.72 -13.95
CA ALA A 46 -1.56 -21.11 -14.00
C ALA A 46 -1.70 -21.83 -12.65
N ILE A 47 -1.53 -21.10 -11.54
CA ILE A 47 -1.60 -21.68 -10.19
C ILE A 47 -3.03 -21.80 -9.68
N VAL A 48 -3.86 -20.78 -9.92
CA VAL A 48 -5.24 -20.73 -9.41
C VAL A 48 -6.22 -21.47 -10.33
N GLY A 49 -5.91 -21.60 -11.62
CA GLY A 49 -6.70 -22.34 -12.58
C GLY A 49 -8.17 -21.89 -12.61
N ASN A 50 -9.08 -22.85 -12.36
CA ASN A 50 -10.51 -22.59 -12.43
C ASN A 50 -11.10 -21.98 -11.15
N GLU A 51 -10.42 -22.12 -10.01
CA GLU A 51 -10.84 -21.58 -8.71
C GLU A 51 -10.80 -20.04 -8.68
N GLY A 52 -9.89 -19.44 -9.46
CA GLY A 52 -9.68 -17.99 -9.49
C GLY A 52 -8.93 -17.46 -8.27
N LEU A 53 -8.83 -16.14 -8.15
CA LEU A 53 -8.06 -15.46 -7.11
C LEU A 53 -8.98 -14.94 -6.00
N TRP A 54 -8.94 -15.57 -4.83
CA TRP A 54 -9.83 -15.22 -3.71
C TRP A 54 -9.55 -13.83 -3.09
N GLY A 55 -8.28 -13.39 -3.11
CA GLY A 55 -7.88 -12.10 -2.56
C GLY A 55 -6.69 -11.52 -3.31
N LEU A 56 -6.76 -10.23 -3.64
CA LEU A 56 -5.66 -9.43 -4.17
C LEU A 56 -5.35 -8.31 -3.17
N VAL A 57 -4.09 -8.20 -2.74
CA VAL A 57 -3.64 -7.11 -1.88
C VAL A 57 -2.65 -6.24 -2.65
N ASN A 58 -3.09 -5.04 -3.02
CA ASN A 58 -2.26 -4.02 -3.63
C ASN A 58 -1.51 -3.26 -2.53
N ASN A 59 -0.37 -3.82 -2.10
CA ASN A 59 0.46 -3.28 -1.02
C ASN A 59 1.70 -2.50 -1.50
N ALA A 60 2.09 -2.66 -2.77
CA ALA A 60 3.28 -1.99 -3.30
C ALA A 60 3.14 -0.47 -3.20
N GLY A 61 4.19 0.19 -2.69
CA GLY A 61 4.19 1.62 -2.48
C GLY A 61 5.59 2.23 -2.61
N TYR A 62 5.64 3.45 -3.15
CA TYR A 62 6.84 4.28 -3.24
C TYR A 62 6.58 5.67 -2.67
N GLY A 63 7.27 5.98 -1.58
CA GLY A 63 7.26 7.29 -0.95
C GLY A 63 8.25 8.23 -1.63
N VAL A 64 7.77 9.42 -1.97
CA VAL A 64 8.63 10.55 -2.32
C VAL A 64 9.33 11.06 -1.04
N GLY A 65 10.56 11.56 -1.16
CA GLY A 65 11.29 12.10 -0.01
C GLY A 65 10.51 13.22 0.68
N PHE A 66 10.31 13.13 1.99
CA PHE A 66 9.56 14.13 2.74
C PHE A 66 10.36 15.44 2.88
N GLY A 67 9.91 16.50 2.21
CA GLY A 67 10.49 17.84 2.26
C GLY A 67 9.62 18.86 1.52
N PRO A 68 9.98 20.16 1.58
CA PRO A 68 9.41 21.16 0.68
C PRO A 68 9.49 20.69 -0.78
N ASN A 69 8.53 21.09 -1.59
CA ASN A 69 8.50 20.75 -3.02
C ASN A 69 9.80 21.15 -3.74
N GLU A 70 10.51 22.17 -3.25
CA GLU A 70 11.79 22.63 -3.81
C GLU A 70 12.93 21.60 -3.67
N TRP A 71 12.81 20.63 -2.77
CA TRP A 71 13.80 19.56 -2.58
C TRP A 71 13.51 18.31 -3.42
N GLN A 72 12.36 18.30 -4.10
CA GLN A 72 11.85 17.15 -4.80
C GLN A 72 11.92 17.37 -6.30
N THR A 73 12.20 16.31 -7.03
CA THR A 73 12.22 16.38 -8.50
C THR A 73 10.90 15.89 -9.08
N LYS A 74 10.58 16.35 -10.29
CA LYS A 74 9.41 15.88 -11.03
C LYS A 74 9.47 14.37 -11.26
N GLU A 75 10.67 13.84 -11.44
CA GLU A 75 10.93 12.42 -11.66
C GLU A 75 10.53 11.59 -10.44
N GLU A 76 10.81 12.07 -9.22
CA GLU A 76 10.41 11.37 -7.98
C GLU A 76 8.90 11.34 -7.80
N PHE A 77 8.20 12.45 -8.07
CA PHE A 77 6.74 12.47 -8.07
C PHE A 77 6.15 11.55 -9.13
N SER A 78 6.71 11.58 -10.33
CA SER A 78 6.28 10.71 -11.44
C SER A 78 6.44 9.24 -11.06
N LYS A 79 7.55 8.88 -10.40
CA LYS A 79 7.79 7.53 -9.90
C LYS A 79 6.78 7.12 -8.83
N SER A 80 6.43 8.01 -7.90
CA SER A 80 5.41 7.73 -6.89
C SER A 80 4.04 7.48 -7.53
N LEU A 81 3.64 8.27 -8.53
CA LEU A 81 2.39 8.05 -9.28
C LEU A 81 2.42 6.74 -10.07
N ASN A 82 3.54 6.42 -10.72
CA ASN A 82 3.72 5.19 -11.48
C ASN A 82 3.57 3.95 -10.60
N VAL A 83 4.12 3.96 -9.38
CA VAL A 83 4.01 2.83 -8.44
C VAL A 83 2.65 2.81 -7.75
N ASN A 84 2.28 3.89 -7.06
CA ASN A 84 1.15 3.89 -6.13
C ASN A 84 -0.21 3.87 -6.83
N LEU A 85 -0.29 4.44 -8.04
CA LEU A 85 -1.54 4.60 -8.78
C LEU A 85 -1.56 3.73 -10.04
N LEU A 86 -0.69 4.03 -11.02
CA LEU A 86 -0.78 3.39 -12.33
C LEU A 86 -0.46 1.89 -12.24
N GLY A 87 0.57 1.51 -11.51
CA GLY A 87 0.97 0.11 -11.37
C GLY A 87 -0.05 -0.73 -10.62
N THR A 88 -0.68 -0.19 -9.57
CA THR A 88 -1.73 -0.91 -8.82
C THR A 88 -3.00 -1.07 -9.67
N ILE A 89 -3.33 -0.09 -10.51
CA ILE A 89 -4.40 -0.20 -11.51
C ILE A 89 -4.05 -1.29 -12.53
N ASP A 90 -2.84 -1.31 -13.08
CA ASP A 90 -2.43 -2.27 -14.10
C ASP A 90 -2.49 -3.72 -13.57
N VAL A 91 -1.99 -3.95 -12.36
CA VAL A 91 -2.11 -5.24 -11.65
C VAL A 91 -3.58 -5.64 -11.48
N THR A 92 -4.41 -4.69 -11.05
CA THR A 92 -5.83 -4.94 -10.83
C THR A 92 -6.52 -5.34 -12.12
N VAL A 93 -6.33 -4.58 -13.20
CA VAL A 93 -6.96 -4.85 -14.51
C VAL A 93 -6.55 -6.23 -15.02
N ASN A 94 -5.26 -6.57 -14.94
CA ASN A 94 -4.75 -7.86 -15.41
C ASN A 94 -5.27 -9.05 -14.59
N LEU A 95 -5.49 -8.88 -13.29
CA LEU A 95 -5.96 -9.96 -12.40
C LEU A 95 -7.48 -9.97 -12.18
N LEU A 96 -8.19 -8.93 -12.64
CA LEU A 96 -9.61 -8.73 -12.36
C LEU A 96 -10.47 -9.93 -12.78
N HIS A 97 -10.15 -10.54 -13.91
CA HIS A 97 -10.87 -11.72 -14.41
C HIS A 97 -10.77 -12.92 -13.46
N LEU A 98 -9.60 -13.14 -12.83
CA LEU A 98 -9.39 -14.20 -11.84
C LEU A 98 -10.10 -13.88 -10.53
N VAL A 99 -10.06 -12.62 -10.10
CA VAL A 99 -10.75 -12.19 -8.86
C VAL A 99 -12.26 -12.35 -9.00
N ARG A 100 -12.83 -11.92 -10.13
CA ARG A 100 -14.27 -12.09 -10.40
C ARG A 100 -14.68 -13.55 -10.43
N LYS A 101 -13.83 -14.43 -10.96
CA LYS A 101 -14.08 -15.88 -11.03
C LYS A 101 -14.25 -16.51 -9.64
N ALA A 102 -13.38 -16.14 -8.70
CA ALA A 102 -13.44 -16.60 -7.31
C ALA A 102 -14.49 -15.85 -6.46
N ARG A 103 -15.15 -14.82 -7.02
CA ARG A 103 -15.89 -13.80 -6.24
C ARG A 103 -15.04 -13.23 -5.10
N GLY A 104 -13.76 -13.04 -5.40
CA GLY A 104 -12.75 -12.59 -4.46
C GLY A 104 -12.81 -11.10 -4.19
N ARG A 105 -11.84 -10.61 -3.42
CA ARG A 105 -11.76 -9.22 -2.97
C ARG A 105 -10.42 -8.58 -3.33
N ILE A 106 -10.45 -7.25 -3.44
CA ILE A 106 -9.26 -6.43 -3.69
C ILE A 106 -9.10 -5.48 -2.51
N VAL A 107 -7.94 -5.51 -1.88
CA VAL A 107 -7.56 -4.62 -0.78
C VAL A 107 -6.47 -3.69 -1.29
N TYR A 108 -6.66 -2.39 -1.11
CA TYR A 108 -5.65 -1.38 -1.41
C TYR A 108 -5.02 -0.91 -0.10
N THR A 109 -3.70 -0.99 -0.01
CA THR A 109 -2.96 -0.34 1.06
C THR A 109 -2.75 1.12 0.70
N SER A 110 -3.27 2.02 1.53
CA SER A 110 -3.00 3.45 1.41
C SER A 110 -2.44 3.96 2.73
N SER A 111 -1.61 5.01 2.66
CA SER A 111 -1.01 5.64 3.83
C SER A 111 -1.53 7.06 3.98
N ILE A 112 -1.85 7.44 5.21
CA ILE A 112 -2.18 8.83 5.60
C ILE A 112 -0.88 9.63 5.85
N LEU A 113 0.25 8.97 6.03
CA LEU A 113 1.53 9.59 6.36
C LEU A 113 2.25 10.10 5.11
N ALA A 114 1.83 11.28 4.65
CA ALA A 114 2.63 12.14 3.79
C ALA A 114 3.49 13.15 4.58
N LEU A 115 3.39 13.16 5.93
CA LEU A 115 3.98 14.22 6.78
C LEU A 115 5.02 13.66 7.76
N LYS A 116 6.24 14.22 7.68
CA LYS A 116 7.45 13.84 8.43
C LYS A 116 7.32 13.95 9.97
N GLY A 117 6.29 14.62 10.48
CA GLY A 117 6.08 14.87 11.91
C GLY A 117 5.45 13.70 12.69
N LEU A 118 4.93 12.68 12.00
CA LEU A 118 4.09 11.65 12.62
C LEU A 118 4.70 10.24 12.62
N THR A 119 5.92 10.06 12.12
CA THR A 119 6.64 8.77 12.19
C THR A 119 6.96 8.33 13.63
N GLN A 120 6.96 9.25 14.60
CA GLN A 120 7.04 8.89 16.02
C GLN A 120 5.68 8.51 16.63
N ALA A 121 4.58 8.81 15.95
CA ALA A 121 3.22 8.50 16.40
C ALA A 121 2.67 7.21 15.78
N THR A 122 3.43 6.53 14.92
CA THR A 122 3.03 5.25 14.32
C THR A 122 3.30 4.09 15.24
N SER A 123 2.34 3.18 15.35
CA SER A 123 2.50 1.92 16.07
C SER A 123 3.68 1.09 15.53
N PRO A 124 4.55 0.54 16.39
CA PRO A 124 5.67 -0.32 15.98
C PRO A 124 5.21 -1.75 15.62
N ARG A 125 3.90 -2.07 15.72
CA ARG A 125 3.37 -3.42 15.56
C ARG A 125 2.89 -3.67 14.12
N PRO A 126 3.64 -4.41 13.28
CA PRO A 126 3.27 -4.64 11.88
C PRO A 126 2.01 -5.50 11.73
N TYR A 127 1.69 -6.32 12.75
CA TYR A 127 0.52 -7.20 12.75
C TYR A 127 -0.81 -6.44 12.64
N GLU A 128 -0.90 -5.19 13.12
CA GLU A 128 -2.15 -4.42 13.08
C GLU A 128 -2.65 -4.18 11.65
N VAL A 129 -1.72 -4.03 10.72
CA VAL A 129 -2.05 -3.88 9.29
C VAL A 129 -2.44 -5.22 8.69
N SER A 130 -1.69 -6.28 9.01
CA SER A 130 -1.96 -7.65 8.54
C SER A 130 -3.34 -8.14 9.00
N ASP A 131 -3.70 -7.91 10.26
CA ASP A 131 -5.00 -8.29 10.83
C ASP A 131 -6.15 -7.56 10.15
N CYS A 132 -5.96 -6.27 9.82
CA CYS A 132 -6.96 -5.51 9.05
C CYS A 132 -7.10 -6.04 7.62
N MET A 133 -6.00 -6.40 6.97
CA MET A 133 -6.03 -7.02 5.64
C MET A 133 -6.73 -8.37 5.68
N GLU A 134 -6.40 -9.21 6.66
CA GLU A 134 -7.04 -10.51 6.87
C GLU A 134 -8.54 -10.35 7.09
N HIS A 135 -8.94 -9.44 7.97
CA HIS A 135 -10.36 -9.15 8.21
C HIS A 135 -11.04 -8.62 6.94
N ALA A 136 -10.42 -7.71 6.20
CA ALA A 136 -10.98 -7.19 4.95
C ALA A 136 -11.22 -8.31 3.91
N LEU A 137 -10.31 -9.26 3.84
CA LEU A 137 -10.43 -10.40 2.94
C LEU A 137 -11.47 -11.43 3.43
N THR A 138 -11.57 -11.69 4.74
CA THR A 138 -12.38 -12.80 5.30
C THR A 138 -13.77 -12.42 5.80
N ALA A 139 -14.03 -11.16 6.16
CA ALA A 139 -15.27 -10.76 6.83
C ALA A 139 -16.52 -11.00 5.98
N VAL A 140 -17.66 -11.38 6.58
CA VAL A 140 -18.91 -11.55 5.82
C VAL A 140 -19.43 -10.21 5.27
N HIS A 141 -19.30 -9.14 6.06
CA HIS A 141 -19.72 -7.78 5.71
C HIS A 141 -18.53 -6.81 5.86
N PRO A 142 -17.64 -6.71 4.86
CA PRO A 142 -16.45 -5.90 4.97
C PRO A 142 -16.77 -4.39 4.89
N TRP A 143 -16.04 -3.58 5.63
CA TRP A 143 -16.05 -2.13 5.47
C TRP A 143 -15.27 -1.69 4.23
N THR A 144 -15.63 -0.54 3.66
CA THR A 144 -14.91 0.07 2.53
C THR A 144 -13.55 0.62 2.95
N ARG A 145 -13.38 1.02 4.21
CA ARG A 145 -12.14 1.57 4.75
C ARG A 145 -11.80 0.92 6.09
N TYR A 146 -10.54 0.51 6.22
CA TYR A 146 -9.95 0.00 7.45
C TYR A 146 -8.89 0.98 7.94
N SER A 147 -8.87 1.21 9.25
CA SER A 147 -7.87 2.01 9.95
C SER A 147 -7.11 1.11 10.91
N PRO A 148 -5.90 0.65 10.55
CA PRO A 148 -5.09 -0.19 11.43
C PRO A 148 -4.54 0.63 12.59
N GLY A 149 -4.56 0.04 13.78
CA GLY A 149 -3.99 0.66 14.98
C GLY A 149 -4.90 1.65 15.70
N LEU A 150 -4.59 1.84 16.99
CA LEU A 150 -5.30 2.77 17.88
C LEU A 150 -4.93 4.24 17.57
N ASP A 151 -3.69 4.45 17.11
CA ASP A 151 -3.18 5.71 16.59
C ASP A 151 -4.03 6.24 15.43
N SER A 152 -4.31 5.40 14.43
CA SER A 152 -5.17 5.78 13.31
C SER A 152 -6.58 6.17 13.75
N LYS A 153 -7.16 5.40 14.68
CA LYS A 153 -8.54 5.57 15.13
C LYS A 153 -8.76 6.75 16.07
N LEU A 154 -7.83 7.01 16.99
CA LEU A 154 -7.99 8.03 18.04
C LEU A 154 -7.28 9.34 17.72
N TYR A 155 -6.29 9.33 16.82
CA TYR A 155 -5.53 10.53 16.49
C TYR A 155 -5.84 11.00 15.06
N PHE A 156 -5.54 10.19 14.05
CA PHE A 156 -5.65 10.64 12.65
C PHE A 156 -7.09 10.82 12.17
N LEU A 157 -7.98 9.90 12.55
CA LEU A 157 -9.38 9.98 12.14
C LEU A 157 -10.06 11.24 12.71
N PRO A 158 -9.98 11.56 14.01
CA PRO A 158 -10.50 12.82 14.53
C PRO A 158 -9.85 14.07 13.91
N VAL A 159 -8.52 14.05 13.71
CA VAL A 159 -7.81 15.17 13.09
C VAL A 159 -8.29 15.43 11.65
N SER A 160 -8.66 14.38 10.91
CA SER A 160 -9.20 14.52 9.56
C SER A 160 -10.56 15.23 9.51
N TYR A 161 -11.30 15.29 10.63
CA TYR A 161 -12.57 16.00 10.75
C TYR A 161 -12.43 17.42 11.33
N PHE A 162 -11.24 17.83 11.78
CA PHE A 162 -11.04 19.19 12.28
C PHE A 162 -11.03 20.23 11.14
N PRO A 163 -11.43 21.48 11.42
CA PRO A 163 -11.21 22.61 10.51
C PRO A 163 -9.74 22.70 10.07
N THR A 164 -9.51 23.04 8.80
CA THR A 164 -8.18 23.07 8.18
C THR A 164 -7.16 23.85 9.00
N ALA A 165 -7.55 24.98 9.60
CA ALA A 165 -6.67 25.79 10.45
C ALA A 165 -6.15 25.05 11.71
N ILE A 166 -6.98 24.20 12.33
CA ILE A 166 -6.60 23.41 13.52
C ILE A 166 -5.75 22.22 13.10
N SER A 167 -6.13 21.56 12.00
CA SER A 167 -5.37 20.47 11.41
C SER A 167 -3.96 20.93 11.01
N ASP A 168 -3.86 22.05 10.28
CA ASP A 168 -2.60 22.68 9.88
C ASP A 168 -1.78 23.11 11.09
N TYR A 169 -2.41 23.68 12.13
CA TYR A 169 -1.70 24.04 13.36
C TYR A 169 -1.09 22.81 14.06
N LEU A 170 -1.83 21.71 14.16
CA LEU A 170 -1.34 20.46 14.77
C LEU A 170 -0.21 19.83 13.94
N PHE A 171 -0.34 19.85 12.61
CA PHE A 171 0.63 19.28 11.68
C PHE A 171 1.90 20.14 11.51
N CYS A 172 1.76 21.47 11.45
CA CYS A 172 2.87 22.41 11.28
C CYS A 172 3.58 22.78 12.58
N ARG A 173 3.11 22.34 13.75
CA ARG A 173 3.80 22.58 15.04
C ARG A 173 5.23 22.01 15.06
N SER A 174 5.47 20.97 14.27
CA SER A 174 6.77 20.32 14.06
C SER A 174 7.49 20.74 12.78
N ALA A 175 6.89 21.60 11.95
CA ALA A 175 7.50 22.07 10.71
C ALA A 175 8.43 23.28 10.99
N PRO A 176 9.54 23.43 10.24
CA PRO A 176 10.38 24.62 10.35
C PRO A 176 9.57 25.87 9.96
N LYS A 177 9.77 26.97 10.71
CA LYS A 177 9.08 28.23 10.42
C LYS A 177 9.49 28.73 9.03
N PRO A 178 8.54 29.19 8.19
CA PRO A 178 8.88 29.80 6.91
C PRO A 178 9.78 31.02 7.14
N VAL A 179 10.81 31.17 6.31
CA VAL A 179 11.66 32.38 6.31
C VAL A 179 10.79 33.56 5.87
N GLN A 180 10.89 34.69 6.58
CA GLN A 180 10.11 35.89 6.27
C GLN A 180 10.27 36.27 4.79
N SER A 181 9.14 36.50 4.11
CA SER A 181 9.16 37.03 2.75
C SER A 181 9.85 38.39 2.78
N ILE A 182 10.92 38.55 2.01
CA ILE A 182 11.55 39.84 1.80
C ILE A 182 10.54 40.68 1.01
N SER A 183 10.00 41.71 1.66
CA SER A 183 9.07 42.70 1.10
C SER A 183 9.74 43.58 0.06
#